data_AF-A0A382ZAL3-F1
#
_entry.id   AF-A0A382ZAL3-F1
#
_cell.length_a   1.000
_cell.length_b   1.000
_cell.length_c   1.000
_cell.angle_alpha   90.00
_cell.angle_beta   90.00
_cell.angle_gamma   90.00
#
_symmetry.space_group_name_H-M   'P 1'
#
loop_
_entity.id
_entity.type
_entity.pdbx_description
1 polymer ?
#
loop_
_entity_poly.entity_id
_entity_poly.type
_entity_poly.pdbx_seq_one_letter_code
_entity_poly.pdbx_strand_id
1 'polypeptide(L)'
;MGKIDSGSKSSRLLASRRYTHNTLTAAQESFTNVLDLQASEIYTQAGYIPSSGLPHSSSADIGATHTVSGSSVMKYWYRQKLTKSNTNNEV
;
A
#
# COMPACT_ATOMS: atom_id res chain seq x y z
N MET A 1 -16.68 31.66 18.30
CA MET A 1 -16.34 30.99 17.02
C MET A 1 -16.61 31.93 15.87
N GLY A 2 -15.60 32.28 15.06
CA GLY A 2 -15.83 32.96 13.78
C GLY A 2 -16.54 32.03 12.79
N LYS A 3 -17.62 32.51 12.17
CA LYS A 3 -18.36 31.78 11.14
C LYS A 3 -17.51 31.71 9.86
N ILE A 4 -17.21 30.50 9.40
CA ILE A 4 -16.69 30.25 8.06
C ILE A 4 -17.90 29.99 7.16
N ASP A 5 -17.98 30.66 6.02
CA ASP A 5 -18.97 30.33 5.00
C ASP A 5 -18.62 28.97 4.37
N SER A 6 -19.34 27.93 4.77
CA SER A 6 -19.20 26.56 4.28
C SER A 6 -19.73 26.39 2.86
N GLY A 7 -20.47 27.35 2.31
CA GLY A 7 -21.12 27.23 1.00
C GLY A 7 -20.16 27.19 -0.20
N SER A 8 -18.92 27.65 -0.03
CA SER A 8 -17.91 27.73 -1.10
C SER A 8 -16.66 26.87 -0.86
N LYS A 9 -16.65 26.06 0.22
CA LYS A 9 -15.45 25.35 0.68
C LYS A 9 -15.69 23.85 0.76
N SER A 10 -14.71 23.06 0.32
CA SER A 10 -14.81 21.60 0.37
C SER A 10 -14.79 21.10 1.82
N SER A 11 -15.52 20.01 2.08
CA SER A 11 -15.56 19.35 3.40
C SER A 11 -14.16 19.02 3.94
N ARG A 12 -13.23 18.64 3.05
CA ARG A 12 -11.81 18.39 3.36
C ARG A 12 -11.10 19.64 3.92
N LEU A 13 -11.36 20.81 3.36
CA LEU A 13 -10.79 22.07 3.84
C LEU A 13 -11.36 22.44 5.21
N LEU A 14 -12.67 22.26 5.39
CA LEU A 14 -13.37 22.58 6.64
C LEU A 14 -12.92 21.67 7.79
N ALA A 15 -12.69 20.39 7.54
CA ALA A 15 -12.26 19.42 8.56
C ALA A 15 -10.79 19.58 8.99
N SER A 16 -9.94 20.11 8.10
CA SER A 16 -8.50 20.30 8.38
C SER A 16 -8.23 21.51 9.28
N ARG A 17 -9.21 22.39 9.47
CA ARG A 17 -9.08 23.61 10.27
C ARG A 17 -9.43 23.32 11.74
N ARG A 18 -8.43 23.13 12.60
CA ARG A 18 -8.64 23.15 14.06
C ARG A 18 -9.21 24.52 14.45
N TYR A 19 -10.44 24.56 14.97
CA TYR A 19 -11.29 25.75 15.19
C TYR A 19 -10.79 26.81 16.19
N THR A 20 -9.50 26.90 16.50
CA THR A 20 -9.00 27.74 17.62
C THR A 20 -8.46 29.12 17.24
N HIS A 21 -8.46 29.51 15.96
CA HIS A 21 -7.87 30.81 15.57
C HIS A 21 -8.63 31.52 14.43
N ASN A 22 -8.79 32.83 14.58
CA ASN A 22 -9.72 33.67 13.80
C ASN A 22 -9.02 34.67 12.86
N THR A 23 -7.69 34.61 12.74
CA THR A 23 -6.87 35.66 12.10
C THR A 23 -6.08 35.20 10.87
N LEU A 24 -6.11 33.91 10.52
CA LEU A 24 -5.49 33.41 9.28
C LEU A 24 -6.50 33.52 8.13
N THR A 25 -6.14 34.28 7.09
CA THR A 25 -6.95 34.41 5.87
C THR A 25 -6.81 33.14 5.01
N ALA A 26 -7.82 32.84 4.20
CA ALA A 26 -7.88 31.60 3.40
C ALA A 26 -6.72 31.41 2.40
N ALA A 27 -5.94 32.46 2.13
CA ALA A 27 -4.76 32.39 1.28
C ALA A 27 -3.55 31.74 1.98
N GLN A 28 -3.59 31.62 3.31
CA GLN A 28 -2.53 31.04 4.13
C GLN A 28 -2.92 29.62 4.60
N GLU A 29 -3.37 28.78 3.66
CA GLU A 29 -3.74 27.37 3.90
C GLU A 29 -2.79 26.42 3.15
N SER A 30 -1.50 26.74 3.04
CA SER A 30 -0.50 25.69 2.77
C SER A 30 -0.28 24.93 4.08
N PHE A 31 -1.10 23.91 4.31
CA PHE A 31 -0.81 22.94 5.37
C PHE A 31 0.61 22.42 5.14
N THR A 32 1.51 22.60 6.12
CA THR A 32 2.89 22.10 6.04
C THR A 32 2.93 20.60 5.75
N ASN A 33 1.87 19.87 6.14
CA ASN A 33 1.62 18.49 5.74
C ASN A 33 0.16 18.35 5.29
N VAL A 34 -0.06 17.97 4.03
CA VAL A 34 -1.37 17.54 3.49
C VAL A 34 -1.76 16.23 4.19
N LEU A 35 -3.06 15.94 4.35
CA LEU A 35 -3.63 14.63 4.72
C LEU A 35 -3.34 13.52 3.67
N ASP A 36 -2.17 13.58 3.06
CA ASP A 36 -1.60 12.54 2.22
C ASP A 36 -0.73 11.69 3.13
N LEU A 37 -1.16 10.46 3.39
CA LEU A 37 -0.48 9.55 4.31
C LEU A 37 0.95 9.34 3.80
N GLN A 38 1.94 9.81 4.55
CA GLN A 38 3.33 9.61 4.17
C GLN A 38 3.69 8.13 4.26
N ALA A 39 4.65 7.67 3.46
CA ALA A 39 5.08 6.28 3.45
C ALA A 39 5.54 5.75 4.83
N SER A 40 5.92 6.65 5.75
CA SER A 40 6.25 6.36 7.15
C SER A 40 5.03 6.14 8.05
N GLU A 41 3.87 6.69 7.69
CA GLU A 41 2.61 6.61 8.44
C GLU A 41 1.79 5.37 8.05
N ILE A 42 2.06 4.79 6.87
CA ILE A 42 1.40 3.57 6.42
C ILE A 42 2.23 2.36 6.85
N TYR A 43 1.74 1.63 7.85
CA TYR A 43 2.31 0.33 8.20
C TYR A 43 2.05 -0.67 7.05
N THR A 44 3.05 -0.85 6.18
CA THR A 44 3.00 -1.81 5.08
C THR A 44 4.05 -2.90 5.27
N GLN A 45 3.71 -4.12 4.89
CA GLN A 45 4.65 -5.24 4.80
C GLN A 45 5.39 -5.24 3.46
N ALA A 46 5.50 -4.09 2.78
CA ALA A 46 6.13 -4.00 1.46
C ALA A 46 7.60 -4.44 1.48
N GLY A 47 8.30 -4.22 2.60
CA GLY A 47 9.67 -4.70 2.80
C GLY A 47 9.81 -6.23 2.85
N TYR A 48 8.71 -6.97 2.91
CA TYR A 48 8.68 -8.43 2.82
C TYR A 48 8.50 -8.94 1.38
N ILE A 49 8.27 -8.05 0.42
CA ILE A 49 8.24 -8.40 -1.00
C ILE A 49 9.69 -8.56 -1.49
N PRO A 50 10.07 -9.71 -2.07
CA PRO A 50 11.39 -9.88 -2.66
C PRO A 50 11.65 -8.82 -3.74
N SER A 51 12.72 -8.04 -3.58
CA SER A 51 13.08 -6.96 -4.52
C SER A 51 13.70 -7.47 -5.82
N SER A 52 14.18 -8.73 -5.83
CA SER A 52 14.71 -9.39 -7.03
C SER A 52 14.68 -10.92 -6.88
N GLY A 53 14.47 -11.62 -8.00
CA GLY A 53 14.43 -13.08 -8.06
C GLY A 53 13.22 -13.71 -7.38
N LEU A 54 12.99 -15.00 -7.66
CA LEU A 54 12.05 -15.81 -6.90
C LEU A 54 12.79 -16.41 -5.70
N PRO A 55 12.23 -16.35 -4.47
CA PRO A 55 12.87 -16.94 -3.29
C PRO A 55 13.15 -18.44 -3.41
N HIS A 56 12.28 -19.17 -4.11
CA HIS A 56 12.37 -20.61 -4.35
C HIS A 56 11.98 -20.89 -5.81
N SER A 57 12.70 -21.79 -6.46
CA SER A 57 12.50 -22.07 -7.89
C SER A 57 12.69 -23.54 -8.29
N SER A 58 12.88 -24.44 -7.33
CA SER A 58 13.10 -25.86 -7.62
C SER A 58 12.05 -26.76 -6.96
N SER A 59 11.91 -27.98 -7.47
CA SER A 59 11.10 -29.01 -6.82
C SER A 59 11.68 -29.46 -5.47
N ALA A 60 12.97 -29.24 -5.22
CA ALA A 60 13.61 -29.55 -3.95
C ALA A 60 13.16 -28.59 -2.83
N ASP A 61 12.69 -27.39 -3.19
CA ASP A 61 12.26 -26.36 -2.24
C ASP A 61 10.77 -26.51 -1.84
N ILE A 62 10.08 -27.58 -2.27
CA ILE A 62 8.65 -27.75 -2.02
C ILE A 62 8.33 -27.69 -0.51
N GLY A 63 7.41 -26.79 -0.15
CA GLY A 63 7.02 -26.56 1.24
C GLY A 63 7.94 -25.63 2.03
N ALA A 64 9.02 -25.12 1.44
CA ALA A 64 9.90 -24.14 2.08
C ALA A 64 9.18 -22.81 2.36
N THR A 65 9.58 -22.12 3.43
CA THR A 65 9.00 -20.85 3.85
C THR A 65 9.99 -19.72 3.65
N HIS A 66 9.65 -18.76 2.79
CA HIS A 66 10.41 -17.53 2.63
C HIS A 66 10.22 -16.65 3.87
N THR A 67 11.33 -16.27 4.48
CA THR A 67 11.38 -15.51 5.73
C THR A 67 12.15 -14.22 5.50
N VAL A 68 11.59 -13.09 5.94
CA VAL A 68 12.24 -11.78 5.87
C VAL A 68 12.27 -11.20 7.27
N SER A 69 13.45 -10.79 7.74
CA SER A 69 13.65 -10.21 9.09
C SER A 69 13.05 -11.06 10.23
N GLY A 70 13.16 -12.39 10.14
CA GLY A 70 12.64 -13.34 11.13
C GLY A 70 11.13 -13.62 11.04
N SER A 71 10.39 -12.95 10.14
CA SER A 71 8.97 -13.19 9.90
C SER A 71 8.76 -14.14 8.72
N SER A 72 7.90 -15.15 8.89
CA SER A 72 7.49 -16.04 7.80
C SER A 72 6.48 -15.34 6.89
N VAL A 73 6.82 -15.17 5.61
CA VAL A 73 6.07 -14.32 4.67
C VAL A 73 5.29 -15.14 3.66
N MET A 74 5.90 -16.19 3.10
CA MET A 74 5.31 -16.96 1.99
C MET A 74 5.76 -18.42 2.07
N LYS A 75 4.81 -19.35 1.92
CA LYS A 75 5.10 -20.78 1.72
C LYS A 75 5.15 -21.11 0.23
N TYR A 76 6.22 -21.78 -0.20
CA TYR A 76 6.39 -22.20 -1.58
C TYR A 76 5.75 -23.56 -1.84
N TRP A 77 5.02 -23.63 -2.95
CA TRP A 77 4.40 -24.85 -3.44
C TRP A 77 4.83 -25.08 -4.87
N TYR A 78 5.71 -26.07 -5.06
CA TYR A 78 6.14 -26.46 -6.40
C TYR A 78 4.93 -26.97 -7.18
N ARG A 79 4.76 -26.45 -8.41
CA ARG A 79 3.78 -26.95 -9.38
C ARG A 79 4.52 -27.57 -10.54
N GLN A 80 4.29 -28.84 -10.79
CA GLN A 80 4.81 -29.51 -11.97
C GLN A 80 4.12 -28.96 -13.22
N LYS A 81 4.89 -28.62 -14.25
CA LYS A 81 4.33 -28.21 -15.54
C LYS A 81 3.60 -29.42 -16.15
N LEU A 82 2.33 -29.25 -16.46
CA LEU A 82 1.55 -30.28 -17.14
C LEU A 82 1.98 -30.34 -18.62
N THR A 83 2.11 -31.55 -19.15
CA THR A 83 2.31 -31.78 -20.59
C THR A 83 0.94 -31.73 -21.27
N LYS A 84 0.81 -30.92 -22.33
CA LYS A 84 -0.41 -30.87 -23.14
C LYS A 84 -0.68 -32.26 -23.74
N SER A 85 -1.94 -32.72 -23.68
CA SER A 85 -2.32 -33.99 -24.30
C SER A 85 -2.02 -33.99 -25.80
N ASN A 86 -1.57 -35.13 -26.33
CA ASN A 86 -1.38 -35.33 -27.77
C ASN A 86 -2.69 -35.31 -28.56
N THR A 87 -3.85 -35.35 -27.88
CA THR A 87 -5.18 -35.21 -28.46
C THR A 87 -5.76 -33.80 -28.39
N ASN A 88 -5.05 -32.85 -27.75
CA ASN A 88 -5.53 -31.47 -27.62
C ASN A 88 -5.11 -30.64 -28.85
N ASN A 89 -6.05 -30.46 -29.78
CA ASN A 89 -5.85 -29.76 -31.05
C ASN A 89 -6.17 -28.25 -31.00
N GLU A 90 -6.36 -27.66 -29.82
CA GLU A 90 -6.61 -26.21 -29.74
C GLU A 90 -5.35 -25.42 -30.10
N VAL A 91 -5.50 -24.43 -30.99
CA VAL A 91 -4.44 -23.56 -31.53
C VAL A 91 -4.50 -22.20 -30.85
#